data_AF-A0A428S1T9-F1
#
_entry.id   AF-A0A428S1T9-F1
#
_cell.length_a   1.000
_cell.length_b   1.000
_cell.length_c   1.000
_cell.angle_alpha   90.00
_cell.angle_beta   90.00
_cell.angle_gamma   90.00
#
_symmetry.space_group_name_H-M   'P 1'
#
loop_
_entity.id
_entity.type
_entity.pdbx_description
1 polymer ?
#
loop_
_entity_poly.entity_id
_entity_poly.type
_entity_poly.pdbx_seq_one_letter_code
_entity_poly.pdbx_strand_id
1 'polypeptide(L)'
;MSSSVSGNTLPSTGYSIPWEARKIFFEGIISNPLITPTLPPEAVDLAQSITFKGSPQPSLPINWRFAESISSLKAYEALLLSILLKRKYGLGQVPIEIDTDHAQLFLMSSLIWTLDPDGENLNAGSIMNPEGQKKLAKYFPSWDKHNGHSTLHRVSATNIYTTKDGKYFHLHGSMNPDPTLDSIGLPYDMQADSLEEAREPFVEAVGKLTSEEMQHLATDVYRQAGTICYTVNEYRQSVFDKYGFSEQDIIDMCRERERGIIYARENCYGWQGPWKDRSGWQQISDANCGVSYEFGRAMGNDEPVTPVFPNSDYCTGVAGICGILSALIRRGESGGSYTVDWLVNSVGTYPDQVWQDLWKRNGSSVFRYFDPMQTLVPKTLQIVMKNSGQTLFKPEFFHQYSCRYLGKDVKIVAPILRFPNGDVKPGFNVGTRSNGVDATRWPEDPSVEVVT
;
A
#
# COMPACT_ATOMS: atom_id res chain seq x y z
N MET A 1 -9.55 42.34 -3.18
CA MET A 1 -11.01 42.36 -3.39
C MET A 1 -11.48 40.92 -3.29
N SER A 2 -12.31 40.61 -2.29
CA SER A 2 -12.78 39.26 -1.99
C SER A 2 -13.83 38.82 -2.99
N SER A 3 -13.47 37.97 -3.95
CA SER A 3 -14.45 37.21 -4.72
C SER A 3 -15.00 36.09 -3.83
N SER A 4 -16.27 36.20 -3.46
CA SER A 4 -17.00 35.21 -2.68
C SER A 4 -17.09 33.88 -3.44
N VAL A 5 -16.36 32.87 -2.96
CA VAL A 5 -16.49 31.48 -3.41
C VAL A 5 -17.82 30.92 -2.85
N SER A 6 -18.71 30.50 -3.74
CA SER A 6 -19.93 29.77 -3.39
C SER A 6 -19.55 28.45 -2.71
N GLY A 7 -19.93 28.26 -1.44
CA GLY A 7 -19.67 27.04 -0.66
C GLY A 7 -19.19 27.23 0.78
N ASN A 8 -18.97 28.48 1.22
CA ASN A 8 -18.45 28.80 2.56
C ASN A 8 -19.46 28.70 3.73
N THR A 9 -20.71 28.29 3.49
CA THR A 9 -21.68 28.13 4.58
C THR A 9 -21.57 26.74 5.18
N LEU A 10 -21.14 26.69 6.46
CA LEU A 10 -21.33 25.52 7.32
C LEU A 10 -22.77 25.00 7.16
N PRO A 11 -22.98 23.69 6.93
CA PRO A 11 -24.33 23.15 6.95
C PRO A 11 -24.97 23.43 8.31
N SER A 12 -26.26 23.78 8.31
CA SER A 12 -27.03 24.11 9.52
C SER A 12 -27.07 22.98 10.55
N THR A 13 -26.60 21.77 10.20
CA THR A 13 -26.64 20.54 10.99
C THR A 13 -25.34 20.21 11.75
N GLY A 14 -24.36 21.11 11.82
CA GLY A 14 -23.22 21.03 12.76
C GLY A 14 -22.05 20.11 12.35
N TYR A 15 -22.26 19.04 11.58
CA TYR A 15 -21.19 18.18 11.02
C TYR A 15 -21.48 17.77 9.57
N SER A 16 -20.44 17.72 8.73
CA SER A 16 -20.53 17.23 7.35
C SER A 16 -19.16 16.75 6.85
N ILE A 17 -19.08 15.51 6.39
CA ILE A 17 -17.84 14.92 5.85
C ILE A 17 -17.24 15.74 4.69
N PRO A 18 -17.99 16.08 3.62
CA PRO A 18 -17.45 16.93 2.55
C PRO A 18 -16.88 18.27 3.06
N TRP A 19 -17.53 18.86 4.07
CA TRP A 19 -17.10 20.14 4.63
C TRP A 19 -15.83 20.00 5.47
N GLU A 20 -15.77 19.00 6.36
CA GLU A 20 -14.59 18.70 7.18
C GLU A 20 -13.39 18.30 6.32
N ALA A 21 -13.60 17.48 5.29
CA ALA A 21 -12.57 17.11 4.32
C ALA A 21 -12.01 18.35 3.59
N ARG A 22 -12.90 19.24 3.14
CA ARG A 22 -12.52 20.52 2.53
C ARG A 22 -11.73 21.39 3.51
N LYS A 23 -12.18 21.49 4.76
CA LYS A 23 -11.50 22.24 5.82
C LYS A 23 -10.08 21.73 6.03
N ILE A 24 -9.91 20.42 6.19
CA ILE A 24 -8.59 19.80 6.34
C ILE A 24 -7.71 20.09 5.11
N PHE A 25 -8.25 20.03 3.90
CA PHE A 25 -7.50 20.35 2.69
C PHE A 25 -7.03 21.81 2.64
N PHE A 26 -7.90 22.79 2.88
CA PHE A 26 -7.53 24.21 2.79
C PHE A 26 -6.75 24.71 4.00
N GLU A 27 -7.21 24.39 5.21
CA GLU A 27 -6.62 24.90 6.45
C GLU A 27 -5.48 24.00 6.94
N GLY A 28 -5.64 22.68 6.83
CA GLY A 28 -4.68 21.70 7.35
C GLY A 28 -3.53 21.34 6.41
N ILE A 29 -3.73 21.46 5.09
CA ILE A 29 -2.73 21.11 4.06
C ILE A 29 -2.22 22.36 3.34
N ILE A 30 -3.09 23.08 2.61
CA ILE A 30 -2.66 24.22 1.78
C ILE A 30 -2.06 25.36 2.63
N SER A 31 -2.67 25.65 3.78
CA SER A 31 -2.25 26.70 4.70
C SER A 31 -1.22 26.22 5.72
N ASN A 32 -0.75 24.98 5.63
CA ASN A 32 0.21 24.42 6.57
C ASN A 32 1.59 25.06 6.37
N PRO A 33 2.22 25.65 7.40
CA PRO A 33 3.49 26.36 7.26
C PRO A 33 4.65 25.47 6.79
N LEU A 34 4.55 24.14 6.91
CA LEU A 34 5.55 23.20 6.41
C LEU A 34 5.31 22.82 4.94
N ILE A 35 4.07 22.94 4.44
CA ILE A 35 3.69 22.56 3.07
C ILE A 35 3.64 23.79 2.17
N THR A 36 3.02 24.88 2.60
CA THR A 36 2.84 26.11 1.81
C THR A 36 4.11 26.59 1.11
N PRO A 37 5.31 26.61 1.73
CA PRO A 37 6.53 27.06 1.06
C PRO A 37 6.97 26.17 -0.10
N THR A 38 6.48 24.93 -0.17
CA THR A 38 6.80 23.97 -1.23
C THR A 38 5.81 24.02 -2.40
N LEU A 39 4.68 24.73 -2.23
CA LEU A 39 3.66 24.86 -3.26
C LEU A 39 3.99 26.01 -4.23
N PRO A 40 3.74 25.84 -5.54
CA PRO A 40 3.93 26.92 -6.48
C PRO A 40 2.87 28.03 -6.32
N PRO A 41 3.13 29.26 -6.80
CA PRO A 41 2.24 30.40 -6.59
C PRO A 41 0.80 30.20 -7.07
N GLU A 42 0.59 29.45 -8.15
CA GLU A 42 -0.74 29.16 -8.69
C GLU A 42 -1.54 28.11 -7.90
N ALA A 43 -0.95 27.49 -6.87
CA ALA A 43 -1.57 26.38 -6.15
C ALA A 43 -2.89 26.78 -5.47
N VAL A 44 -2.95 27.96 -4.86
CA VAL A 44 -4.16 28.43 -4.14
C VAL A 44 -5.32 28.65 -5.11
N ASP A 45 -5.04 29.19 -6.30
CA ASP A 45 -6.04 29.42 -7.33
C ASP A 45 -6.54 28.09 -7.91
N LEU A 46 -5.62 27.18 -8.25
CA LEU A 46 -5.95 25.85 -8.77
C LEU A 46 -6.74 25.02 -7.75
N ALA A 47 -6.45 25.15 -6.46
CA ALA A 47 -7.19 24.45 -5.41
C ALA A 47 -8.70 24.78 -5.42
N GLN A 48 -9.10 25.95 -5.93
CA GLN A 48 -10.51 26.35 -5.99
C GLN A 48 -11.36 25.51 -6.96
N SER A 49 -10.74 24.78 -7.89
CA SER A 49 -11.49 23.88 -8.80
C SER A 49 -11.70 22.48 -8.25
N ILE A 50 -11.23 22.22 -7.02
CA ILE A 50 -11.41 20.95 -6.33
C ILE A 50 -12.64 21.06 -5.44
N THR A 51 -13.65 20.26 -5.76
CA THR A 51 -14.93 20.25 -5.04
C THR A 51 -15.11 18.93 -4.28
N PHE A 52 -15.82 19.02 -3.15
CA PHE A 52 -16.16 17.88 -2.31
C PHE A 52 -17.67 17.70 -2.33
N LYS A 53 -18.12 16.46 -2.55
CA LYS A 53 -19.51 16.05 -2.40
C LYS A 53 -19.59 14.72 -1.66
N GLY A 54 -20.79 14.28 -1.33
CA GLY A 54 -21.04 13.01 -0.66
C GLY A 54 -22.02 13.18 0.49
N SER A 55 -22.21 12.11 1.25
CA SER A 55 -23.13 12.12 2.39
C SER A 55 -22.52 12.91 3.57
N PRO A 56 -23.33 13.67 4.32
CA PRO A 56 -22.82 14.46 5.44
C PRO A 56 -22.42 13.60 6.65
N GLN A 57 -22.97 12.39 6.78
CA GLN A 57 -22.76 11.49 7.92
C GLN A 57 -21.81 10.34 7.55
N PRO A 58 -21.00 9.84 8.50
CA PRO A 58 -20.06 8.74 8.25
C PRO A 58 -20.74 7.42 7.90
N SER A 59 -20.04 6.56 7.18
CA SER A 59 -20.57 5.25 6.79
C SER A 59 -19.81 4.09 7.44
N LEU A 60 -18.49 4.21 7.57
CA LEU A 60 -17.65 3.17 8.19
C LEU A 60 -17.78 3.23 9.72
N PRO A 61 -18.15 2.12 10.41
CA PRO A 61 -18.34 2.09 11.86
C PRO A 61 -17.00 2.09 12.62
N ILE A 62 -16.27 3.19 12.51
CA ILE A 62 -15.03 3.47 13.20
C ILE A 62 -15.06 4.90 13.74
N ASN A 63 -14.44 5.16 14.89
CA ASN A 63 -14.44 6.47 15.55
C ASN A 63 -13.50 7.49 14.89
N TRP A 64 -12.64 7.03 13.98
CA TRP A 64 -11.68 7.84 13.25
C TRP A 64 -12.27 8.43 11.98
N ARG A 65 -11.90 9.69 11.66
CA ARG A 65 -12.32 10.45 10.47
C ARG A 65 -11.69 9.95 9.16
N PHE A 66 -11.88 8.67 8.86
CA PHE A 66 -11.28 7.99 7.70
C PHE A 66 -11.70 8.64 6.38
N ALA A 67 -12.98 8.97 6.23
CA ALA A 67 -13.51 9.59 5.01
C ALA A 67 -12.82 10.93 4.71
N GLU A 68 -12.67 11.77 5.71
CA GLU A 68 -12.05 13.08 5.62
C GLU A 68 -10.54 12.98 5.39
N SER A 69 -9.89 12.01 6.05
CA SER A 69 -8.45 11.74 5.88
C SER A 69 -8.09 11.45 4.44
N ILE A 70 -8.75 10.46 3.84
CA ILE A 70 -8.45 10.05 2.48
C ILE A 70 -8.92 11.09 1.48
N SER A 71 -10.11 11.70 1.69
CA SER A 71 -10.63 12.71 0.76
C SER A 71 -9.74 13.95 0.69
N SER A 72 -9.23 14.43 1.83
CA SER A 72 -8.32 15.58 1.86
C SER A 72 -6.95 15.28 1.25
N LEU A 73 -6.41 14.06 1.44
CA LEU A 73 -5.18 13.62 0.77
C LEU A 73 -5.36 13.47 -0.73
N LYS A 74 -6.49 12.90 -1.20
CA LYS A 74 -6.81 12.85 -2.63
C LYS A 74 -7.01 14.26 -3.20
N ALA A 75 -7.52 15.21 -2.42
CA ALA A 75 -7.57 16.61 -2.84
C ALA A 75 -6.19 17.24 -3.00
N TYR A 76 -5.24 16.87 -2.14
CA TYR A 76 -3.86 17.30 -2.30
C TYR A 76 -3.20 16.69 -3.55
N GLU A 77 -3.43 15.40 -3.81
CA GLU A 77 -3.03 14.75 -5.06
C GLU A 77 -3.63 15.46 -6.28
N ALA A 78 -4.93 15.79 -6.24
CA ALA A 78 -5.63 16.53 -7.29
C ALA A 78 -5.02 17.92 -7.54
N LEU A 79 -4.59 18.64 -6.49
CA LEU A 79 -3.93 19.93 -6.62
C LEU A 79 -2.59 19.80 -7.36
N LEU A 80 -1.77 18.83 -6.95
CA LEU A 80 -0.47 18.59 -7.60
C LEU A 80 -0.64 18.15 -9.06
N LEU A 81 -1.66 17.34 -9.35
CA LEU A 81 -2.04 17.00 -10.72
C LEU A 81 -2.50 18.23 -11.51
N SER A 82 -3.35 19.11 -10.94
CA SER A 82 -3.77 20.35 -11.59
C SER A 82 -2.59 21.24 -11.97
N ILE A 83 -1.57 21.34 -11.11
CA ILE A 83 -0.33 22.06 -11.41
C ILE A 83 0.37 21.44 -12.63
N LEU A 84 0.50 20.11 -12.66
CA LEU A 84 1.11 19.40 -13.78
C LEU A 84 0.30 19.54 -15.08
N LEU A 85 -1.03 19.44 -15.02
CA LEU A 85 -1.93 19.66 -16.16
C LEU A 85 -1.73 21.06 -16.74
N LYS A 86 -1.64 22.08 -15.88
CA LYS A 86 -1.38 23.45 -16.30
C LYS A 86 0.00 23.62 -16.93
N ARG A 87 1.04 23.18 -16.24
CA ARG A 87 2.43 23.46 -16.66
C ARG A 87 2.91 22.61 -17.82
N LYS A 88 2.55 21.33 -17.84
CA LYS A 88 3.02 20.38 -18.85
C LYS A 88 2.11 20.31 -20.07
N TYR A 89 0.79 20.42 -19.86
CA TYR A 89 -0.19 20.23 -20.93
C TYR A 89 -0.90 21.53 -21.34
N GLY A 90 -0.60 22.67 -20.69
CA GLY A 90 -1.20 23.96 -21.01
C GLY A 90 -2.71 24.02 -20.70
N LEU A 91 -3.22 23.09 -19.89
CA LEU A 91 -4.62 23.11 -19.50
C LEU A 91 -4.88 24.24 -18.51
N GLY A 92 -6.05 24.87 -18.61
CA GLY A 92 -6.47 25.88 -17.65
C GLY A 92 -6.80 25.27 -16.28
N GLN A 93 -7.73 25.91 -15.59
CA GLN A 93 -8.25 25.37 -14.35
C GLN A 93 -9.23 24.23 -14.64
N VAL A 94 -8.78 22.99 -14.42
CA VAL A 94 -9.57 21.77 -14.63
C VAL A 94 -10.44 21.51 -13.39
N PRO A 95 -11.77 21.37 -13.53
CA PRO A 95 -12.63 20.94 -12.43
C PRO A 95 -12.32 19.49 -12.01
N ILE A 96 -12.09 19.28 -10.71
CA ILE A 96 -11.87 17.96 -10.13
C ILE A 96 -12.86 17.77 -8.99
N GLU A 97 -13.61 16.70 -9.03
CA GLU A 97 -14.61 16.37 -8.01
C GLU A 97 -14.13 15.17 -7.19
N ILE A 98 -14.27 15.29 -5.86
CA ILE A 98 -14.02 14.22 -4.90
C ILE A 98 -15.33 13.91 -4.20
N ASP A 99 -15.82 12.69 -4.41
CA ASP A 99 -16.95 12.15 -3.66
C ASP A 99 -16.42 11.44 -2.40
N THR A 100 -16.77 11.95 -1.23
CA THR A 100 -16.28 11.44 0.05
C THR A 100 -16.86 10.07 0.42
N ASP A 101 -18.00 9.69 -0.17
CA ASP A 101 -18.53 8.33 -0.03
C ASP A 101 -17.66 7.37 -0.87
N HIS A 102 -17.30 7.78 -2.08
CA HIS A 102 -16.42 7.01 -2.98
C HIS A 102 -15.01 6.84 -2.39
N ALA A 103 -14.43 7.92 -1.85
CA ALA A 103 -13.08 7.92 -1.31
C ALA A 103 -12.89 6.90 -0.16
N GLN A 104 -13.94 6.61 0.62
CA GLN A 104 -13.90 5.59 1.67
C GLN A 104 -13.65 4.17 1.14
N LEU A 105 -14.11 3.85 -0.08
CA LEU A 105 -13.86 2.54 -0.69
C LEU A 105 -12.37 2.33 -1.02
N PHE A 106 -11.61 3.41 -1.23
CA PHE A 106 -10.18 3.32 -1.51
C PHE A 106 -9.44 2.61 -0.38
N LEU A 107 -9.78 2.92 0.88
CA LEU A 107 -9.19 2.34 2.09
C LEU A 107 -9.44 0.84 2.25
N MET A 108 -10.34 0.26 1.45
CA MET A 108 -10.65 -1.15 1.48
C MET A 108 -10.55 -1.79 0.09
N SER A 109 -9.91 -1.14 -0.89
CA SER A 109 -9.98 -1.57 -2.28
C SER A 109 -9.44 -2.98 -2.53
N SER A 110 -8.42 -3.40 -1.78
CA SER A 110 -7.89 -4.77 -1.75
C SER A 110 -8.89 -5.82 -1.24
N LEU A 111 -9.94 -5.40 -0.54
CA LEU A 111 -11.00 -6.26 0.00
C LEU A 111 -12.23 -6.35 -0.92
N ILE A 112 -12.36 -5.47 -1.93
CA ILE A 112 -13.61 -5.29 -2.69
C ILE A 112 -13.44 -5.33 -4.22
N TRP A 113 -12.49 -6.11 -4.71
CA TRP A 113 -12.36 -6.44 -6.13
C TRP A 113 -13.25 -7.62 -6.53
N THR A 114 -13.53 -7.74 -7.83
CA THR A 114 -14.22 -8.89 -8.41
C THR A 114 -13.59 -9.26 -9.75
N LEU A 115 -13.31 -10.54 -9.96
CA LEU A 115 -12.97 -11.15 -11.25
C LEU A 115 -14.18 -11.89 -11.80
N ASP A 116 -14.45 -11.69 -13.09
CA ASP A 116 -15.57 -12.28 -13.81
C ASP A 116 -16.93 -11.97 -13.14
N PRO A 117 -17.31 -10.68 -12.94
CA PRO A 117 -18.48 -10.29 -12.17
C PRO A 117 -19.81 -10.87 -12.71
N ASP A 118 -19.90 -11.08 -14.04
CA ASP A 118 -21.07 -11.66 -14.70
C ASP A 118 -21.00 -13.19 -14.84
N GLY A 119 -19.91 -13.81 -14.37
CA GLY A 119 -19.63 -15.24 -14.43
C GLY A 119 -19.33 -15.85 -13.06
N GLU A 120 -18.08 -16.28 -12.84
CA GLU A 120 -17.68 -16.96 -11.60
C GLU A 120 -17.69 -16.04 -10.36
N ASN A 121 -17.67 -14.72 -10.54
CA ASN A 121 -17.78 -13.70 -9.49
C ASN A 121 -16.79 -13.93 -8.32
N LEU A 122 -15.53 -14.17 -8.68
CA LEU A 122 -14.45 -14.42 -7.72
C LEU A 122 -14.02 -13.10 -7.07
N ASN A 123 -13.76 -13.11 -5.77
CA ASN A 123 -13.47 -11.90 -4.99
C ASN A 123 -12.52 -12.20 -3.81
N ALA A 124 -12.26 -11.21 -2.96
CA ALA A 124 -11.39 -11.38 -1.80
C ALA A 124 -11.80 -12.57 -0.89
N GLY A 125 -13.10 -12.84 -0.74
CA GLY A 125 -13.60 -14.00 0.00
C GLY A 125 -13.27 -15.34 -0.64
N SER A 126 -13.07 -15.38 -1.96
CA SER A 126 -12.64 -16.57 -2.70
C SER A 126 -11.22 -17.00 -2.32
N ILE A 127 -10.36 -16.08 -1.89
CA ILE A 127 -9.00 -16.40 -1.41
C ILE A 127 -9.06 -17.20 -0.11
N MET A 128 -10.10 -16.98 0.71
CA MET A 128 -10.20 -17.53 2.05
C MET A 128 -10.82 -18.93 2.12
N ASN A 129 -11.23 -19.51 0.98
CA ASN A 129 -11.83 -20.84 0.97
C ASN A 129 -11.30 -21.74 -0.19
N PRO A 130 -11.25 -23.06 -0.01
CA PRO A 130 -10.63 -23.97 -0.98
C PRO A 130 -11.28 -23.97 -2.37
N GLU A 131 -12.60 -23.82 -2.47
CA GLU A 131 -13.30 -23.82 -3.76
C GLU A 131 -12.95 -22.56 -4.56
N GLY A 132 -12.96 -21.40 -3.90
CA GLY A 132 -12.56 -20.12 -4.49
C GLY A 132 -11.10 -20.14 -4.95
N GLN A 133 -10.19 -20.69 -4.13
CA GLN A 133 -8.78 -20.87 -4.49
C GLN A 133 -8.63 -21.76 -5.74
N LYS A 134 -9.37 -22.87 -5.82
CA LYS A 134 -9.34 -23.76 -7.00
C LYS A 134 -9.82 -23.05 -8.28
N LYS A 135 -10.82 -22.18 -8.18
CA LYS A 135 -11.29 -21.38 -9.33
C LYS A 135 -10.27 -20.30 -9.70
N LEU A 136 -9.70 -19.59 -8.73
CA LEU A 136 -8.65 -18.60 -8.96
C LEU A 136 -7.40 -19.20 -9.61
N ALA A 137 -7.03 -20.43 -9.24
CA ALA A 137 -5.88 -21.13 -9.83
C ALA A 137 -5.97 -21.35 -11.35
N LYS A 138 -7.18 -21.28 -11.93
CA LYS A 138 -7.36 -21.33 -13.41
C LYS A 138 -6.79 -20.08 -14.09
N TYR A 139 -6.84 -18.93 -13.41
CA TYR A 139 -6.41 -17.63 -13.91
C TYR A 139 -5.01 -17.26 -13.41
N PHE A 140 -4.69 -17.71 -12.19
CA PHE A 140 -3.43 -17.47 -11.51
C PHE A 140 -2.80 -18.83 -11.14
N PRO A 141 -2.28 -19.58 -12.13
CA PRO A 141 -1.70 -20.90 -11.86
C PRO A 141 -0.49 -20.77 -10.93
N SER A 142 -0.19 -21.83 -10.20
CA SER A 142 1.04 -21.88 -9.40
C SER A 142 2.25 -21.69 -10.31
N TRP A 143 3.10 -20.73 -9.95
CA TRP A 143 4.41 -20.52 -10.58
C TRP A 143 5.54 -21.20 -9.82
N ASP A 144 5.22 -22.14 -8.93
CA ASP A 144 6.20 -23.07 -8.36
C ASP A 144 6.62 -24.12 -9.39
N LYS A 145 7.21 -23.67 -10.50
CA LYS A 145 7.61 -24.50 -11.65
C LYS A 145 8.69 -25.53 -11.31
N HIS A 146 9.41 -25.28 -10.22
CA HIS A 146 10.49 -26.14 -9.77
C HIS A 146 10.09 -26.94 -8.53
N ASN A 147 8.82 -26.97 -8.15
CA ASN A 147 8.34 -27.75 -7.01
C ASN A 147 9.14 -27.45 -5.73
N GLY A 148 9.46 -26.18 -5.47
CA GLY A 148 10.23 -25.74 -4.32
C GLY A 148 9.62 -26.15 -2.98
N HIS A 149 8.31 -26.42 -2.97
CA HIS A 149 7.58 -26.84 -1.77
C HIS A 149 7.07 -28.29 -1.81
N SER A 150 7.52 -29.13 -2.76
CA SER A 150 6.94 -30.48 -2.92
C SER A 150 7.34 -31.48 -1.85
N THR A 151 8.50 -31.30 -1.20
CA THR A 151 8.98 -32.17 -0.12
C THR A 151 9.55 -31.33 1.02
N LEU A 152 9.59 -31.89 2.23
CA LEU A 152 10.16 -31.22 3.40
C LEU A 152 11.64 -30.87 3.19
N HIS A 153 12.37 -31.70 2.43
CA HIS A 153 13.74 -31.44 2.01
C HIS A 153 13.85 -30.18 1.15
N ARG A 154 13.02 -30.05 0.10
CA ARG A 154 13.04 -28.88 -0.78
C ARG A 154 12.61 -27.60 -0.05
N VAL A 155 11.63 -27.71 0.84
CA VAL A 155 11.22 -26.60 1.74
C VAL A 155 12.39 -26.17 2.64
N SER A 156 13.20 -27.12 3.10
CA SER A 156 14.36 -26.84 3.99
C SER A 156 15.47 -26.04 3.31
N ALA A 157 15.51 -25.98 1.98
CA ALA A 157 16.43 -25.08 1.27
C ALA A 157 16.14 -23.59 1.53
N THR A 158 14.96 -23.26 2.08
CA THR A 158 14.62 -21.91 2.57
C THR A 158 14.50 -21.91 4.08
N ASN A 159 15.64 -21.84 4.78
CA ASN A 159 15.68 -21.85 6.24
C ASN A 159 17.01 -21.29 6.78
N ILE A 160 17.04 -21.05 8.10
CA ILE A 160 18.20 -20.49 8.81
C ILE A 160 19.01 -21.61 9.46
N TYR A 161 20.31 -21.62 9.18
CA TYR A 161 21.25 -22.61 9.70
C TYR A 161 22.46 -21.94 10.35
N THR A 162 23.01 -22.58 11.38
CA THR A 162 24.24 -22.13 12.02
C THR A 162 25.44 -22.42 11.12
N THR A 163 26.34 -21.46 11.02
CA THR A 163 27.59 -21.51 10.24
C THR A 163 28.78 -21.83 11.16
N LYS A 164 29.90 -22.22 10.57
CA LYS A 164 31.14 -22.62 11.27
C LYS A 164 31.69 -21.55 12.22
N ASP A 165 31.51 -20.27 11.89
CA ASP A 165 31.97 -19.13 12.69
C ASP A 165 30.96 -18.69 13.76
N GLY A 166 29.93 -19.51 14.03
CA GLY A 166 28.95 -19.26 15.10
C GLY A 166 27.88 -18.22 14.74
N LYS A 167 27.87 -17.74 13.49
CA LYS A 167 26.79 -16.92 12.94
C LYS A 167 25.68 -17.80 12.37
N TYR A 168 24.61 -17.16 11.89
CA TYR A 168 23.54 -17.82 11.17
C TYR A 168 23.50 -17.34 9.71
N PHE A 169 23.13 -18.23 8.81
CA PHE A 169 22.89 -17.92 7.40
C PHE A 169 21.49 -18.38 7.01
N HIS A 170 20.72 -17.49 6.38
CA HIS A 170 19.44 -17.82 5.78
C HIS A 170 19.70 -18.31 4.36
N LEU A 171 19.65 -19.62 4.16
CA LEU A 171 19.56 -20.19 2.81
C LEU A 171 18.17 -19.88 2.26
N HIS A 172 18.07 -19.60 0.96
CA HIS A 172 16.79 -19.41 0.30
C HIS A 172 16.77 -20.23 -1.00
N GLY A 173 15.74 -21.08 -1.16
CA GLY A 173 15.52 -21.87 -2.36
C GLY A 173 14.97 -21.08 -3.54
N SER A 174 14.70 -19.78 -3.36
CA SER A 174 14.14 -18.89 -4.39
C SER A 174 12.91 -19.50 -5.06
N MET A 175 12.81 -19.42 -6.39
CA MET A 175 11.80 -20.16 -7.15
C MET A 175 12.29 -21.53 -7.62
N ASN A 176 13.56 -21.87 -7.39
CA ASN A 176 14.17 -23.16 -7.71
C ASN A 176 15.25 -23.50 -6.67
N PRO A 177 15.03 -24.45 -5.75
CA PRO A 177 15.99 -24.76 -4.70
C PRO A 177 17.20 -25.55 -5.20
N ASP A 178 17.18 -26.08 -6.42
CA ASP A 178 18.26 -26.93 -6.94
C ASP A 178 19.65 -26.27 -6.84
N PRO A 179 19.86 -24.99 -7.24
CA PRO A 179 21.17 -24.36 -7.12
C PRO A 179 21.57 -24.09 -5.66
N THR A 180 20.61 -23.89 -4.76
CA THR A 180 20.88 -23.79 -3.32
C THR A 180 21.35 -25.13 -2.78
N LEU A 181 20.72 -26.24 -3.19
CA LEU A 181 21.13 -27.60 -2.84
C LEU A 181 22.52 -27.94 -3.40
N ASP A 182 22.80 -27.59 -4.65
CA ASP A 182 24.14 -27.73 -5.26
C ASP A 182 25.21 -26.96 -4.46
N SER A 183 24.89 -25.74 -4.00
CA SER A 183 25.85 -24.88 -3.28
C SER A 183 26.36 -25.47 -1.98
N ILE A 184 25.61 -26.41 -1.40
CA ILE A 184 25.94 -27.10 -0.16
C ILE A 184 26.11 -28.63 -0.36
N GLY A 185 26.09 -29.09 -1.62
CA GLY A 185 26.34 -30.49 -1.98
C GLY A 185 25.25 -31.48 -1.56
N LEU A 186 23.98 -31.04 -1.49
CA LEU A 186 22.84 -31.89 -1.16
C LEU A 186 22.08 -32.34 -2.43
N PRO A 187 21.42 -33.52 -2.42
CA PRO A 187 20.61 -33.97 -3.54
C PRO A 187 19.38 -33.08 -3.73
N TYR A 188 18.80 -33.06 -4.94
CA TYR A 188 17.61 -32.25 -5.24
C TYR A 188 16.34 -32.69 -4.52
N ASP A 189 16.25 -33.97 -4.17
CA ASP A 189 15.13 -34.49 -3.40
C ASP A 189 15.59 -35.55 -2.42
N MET A 190 14.91 -35.59 -1.27
CA MET A 190 15.12 -36.54 -0.20
C MET A 190 13.80 -36.72 0.54
N GLN A 191 13.44 -37.97 0.82
CA GLN A 191 12.30 -38.26 1.68
C GLN A 191 12.70 -37.97 3.12
N ALA A 192 11.80 -37.32 3.85
CA ALA A 192 11.92 -37.07 5.28
C ALA A 192 10.51 -37.11 5.86
N ASP A 193 10.36 -37.81 6.99
CA ASP A 193 9.07 -37.99 7.65
C ASP A 193 8.71 -36.77 8.53
N SER A 194 9.68 -35.88 8.77
CA SER A 194 9.53 -34.67 9.57
C SER A 194 10.44 -33.52 9.10
N LEU A 195 10.13 -32.29 9.51
CA LEU A 195 11.00 -31.13 9.24
C LEU A 195 12.31 -31.24 10.03
N GLU A 196 12.29 -31.84 11.21
CA GLU A 196 13.46 -32.11 12.03
C GLU A 196 14.46 -33.02 11.34
N GLU A 197 13.99 -34.08 10.67
CA GLU A 197 14.82 -34.96 9.86
C GLU A 197 15.30 -34.26 8.58
N ALA A 198 14.38 -33.57 7.87
CA ALA A 198 14.68 -32.90 6.61
C ALA A 198 15.80 -31.85 6.73
N ARG A 199 15.94 -31.22 7.90
CA ARG A 199 16.95 -30.17 8.14
C ARG A 199 18.34 -30.70 8.51
N GLU A 200 18.48 -31.95 8.96
CA GLU A 200 19.77 -32.48 9.44
C GLU A 200 20.89 -32.39 8.40
N PRO A 201 20.67 -32.78 7.11
CA PRO A 201 21.69 -32.64 6.08
C PRO A 201 22.11 -31.18 5.86
N PHE A 202 21.18 -30.23 6.00
CA PHE A 202 21.46 -28.79 5.86
C PHE A 202 22.27 -28.26 7.04
N VAL A 203 21.94 -28.66 8.27
CA VAL A 203 22.73 -28.32 9.47
C VAL A 203 24.17 -28.80 9.31
N GLU A 204 24.37 -30.03 8.84
CA GLU A 204 25.70 -30.58 8.62
C GLU A 204 26.45 -29.84 7.50
N ALA A 205 25.79 -29.59 6.37
CA ALA A 205 26.42 -28.96 5.21
C ALA A 205 26.78 -27.49 5.46
N VAL A 206 25.84 -26.68 5.97
CA VAL A 206 26.08 -25.26 6.27
C VAL A 206 27.05 -25.10 7.44
N GLY A 207 27.00 -25.97 8.45
CA GLY A 207 27.91 -25.94 9.60
C GLY A 207 29.39 -26.13 9.26
N LYS A 208 29.72 -26.60 8.04
CA LYS A 208 31.11 -26.74 7.56
C LYS A 208 31.67 -25.43 6.97
N LEU A 209 30.81 -24.45 6.66
CA LEU A 209 31.15 -23.20 5.98
C LEU A 209 31.06 -22.02 6.96
N THR A 210 31.96 -21.05 6.84
CA THR A 210 31.80 -19.74 7.50
C THR A 210 30.69 -18.94 6.83
N SER A 211 30.13 -17.95 7.53
CA SER A 211 29.06 -17.11 7.00
C SER A 211 29.44 -16.38 5.71
N GLU A 212 30.70 -15.95 5.58
CA GLU A 212 31.22 -15.27 4.37
C GLU A 212 31.45 -16.25 3.21
N GLU A 213 31.95 -17.47 3.48
CA GLU A 213 32.04 -18.52 2.45
C GLU A 213 30.66 -18.88 1.91
N MET A 214 29.66 -19.02 2.80
CA MET A 214 28.28 -19.29 2.39
C MET A 214 27.67 -18.10 1.63
N GLN A 215 27.96 -16.86 2.03
CA GLN A 215 27.52 -15.67 1.30
C GLN A 215 28.08 -15.65 -0.13
N HIS A 216 29.37 -15.94 -0.29
CA HIS A 216 30.02 -16.02 -1.59
C HIS A 216 29.42 -17.15 -2.46
N LEU A 217 29.26 -18.35 -1.90
CA LEU A 217 28.66 -19.48 -2.63
C LEU A 217 27.23 -19.16 -3.07
N ALA A 218 26.38 -18.70 -2.16
CA ALA A 218 24.99 -18.39 -2.47
C ALA A 218 24.89 -17.29 -3.53
N THR A 219 25.52 -16.13 -3.31
CA THR A 219 25.29 -14.94 -4.16
C THR A 219 26.15 -14.90 -5.41
N ASP A 220 27.47 -15.15 -5.30
CA ASP A 220 28.40 -14.89 -6.39
C ASP A 220 28.57 -16.10 -7.32
N VAL A 221 28.56 -17.30 -6.75
CA VAL A 221 28.78 -18.56 -7.48
C VAL A 221 27.47 -19.12 -8.02
N TYR A 222 26.51 -19.41 -7.13
CA TYR A 222 25.26 -20.07 -7.49
C TYR A 222 24.11 -19.10 -7.81
N ARG A 223 24.34 -17.79 -7.62
CA ARG A 223 23.39 -16.71 -7.94
C ARG A 223 21.99 -16.90 -7.32
N GLN A 224 21.97 -17.43 -6.11
CA GLN A 224 20.79 -17.66 -5.30
C GLN A 224 20.61 -16.55 -4.26
N ALA A 225 19.34 -16.36 -3.87
CA ALA A 225 19.04 -15.59 -2.69
C ALA A 225 19.60 -16.33 -1.46
N GLY A 226 20.18 -15.57 -0.54
CA GLY A 226 20.74 -16.10 0.69
C GLY A 226 21.57 -15.02 1.36
N THR A 227 21.51 -14.95 2.68
CA THR A 227 22.26 -13.92 3.40
C THR A 227 22.64 -14.32 4.81
N ILE A 228 23.73 -13.73 5.27
CA ILE A 228 24.10 -13.75 6.68
C ILE A 228 22.95 -13.14 7.49
N CYS A 229 22.51 -13.85 8.53
CA CYS A 229 21.51 -13.34 9.45
C CYS A 229 22.16 -12.29 10.35
N TYR A 230 22.07 -11.04 9.93
CA TYR A 230 22.47 -9.91 10.75
C TYR A 230 21.50 -9.70 11.90
N THR A 231 22.02 -9.32 13.06
CA THR A 231 21.20 -8.66 14.06
C THR A 231 20.59 -7.41 13.47
N VAL A 232 19.51 -6.95 14.09
CA VAL A 232 18.80 -5.73 13.69
C VAL A 232 19.73 -4.51 13.60
N ASN A 233 20.73 -4.39 14.48
CA ASN A 233 21.70 -3.30 14.45
C ASN A 233 22.69 -3.46 13.28
N GLU A 234 23.18 -4.67 13.03
CA GLU A 234 24.06 -4.96 11.90
C GLU A 234 23.34 -4.78 10.55
N TYR A 235 22.07 -5.22 10.42
CA TYR A 235 21.27 -5.09 9.19
C TYR A 235 21.11 -3.64 8.77
N ARG A 236 20.81 -2.74 9.72
CA ARG A 236 20.53 -1.33 9.43
C ARG A 236 21.79 -0.51 9.19
N GLN A 237 22.91 -0.94 9.76
CA GLN A 237 24.23 -0.40 9.44
C GLN A 237 24.77 -0.94 8.11
N SER A 238 24.21 -2.02 7.56
CA SER A 238 24.79 -2.72 6.40
C SER A 238 23.91 -2.72 5.15
N VAL A 239 22.60 -2.94 5.15
CA VAL A 239 21.97 -3.52 3.94
C VAL A 239 21.69 -2.55 2.79
N PHE A 240 21.37 -1.26 3.01
CA PHE A 240 21.31 -0.33 1.87
C PHE A 240 22.72 0.10 1.43
N ASP A 241 23.58 0.46 2.37
CA ASP A 241 24.92 0.99 2.08
C ASP A 241 25.91 -0.09 1.57
N LYS A 242 25.87 -1.31 2.12
CA LYS A 242 26.78 -2.42 1.75
C LYS A 242 26.52 -2.95 0.34
N TYR A 243 25.28 -2.91 -0.13
CA TYR A 243 24.93 -3.37 -1.48
C TYR A 243 24.86 -2.23 -2.50
N GLY A 244 25.28 -1.01 -2.15
CA GLY A 244 25.31 0.13 -3.07
C GLY A 244 23.92 0.67 -3.42
N PHE A 245 22.94 0.46 -2.54
CA PHE A 245 21.56 0.94 -2.68
C PHE A 245 21.23 2.03 -1.65
N SER A 246 22.24 2.63 -1.01
CA SER A 246 22.01 3.83 -0.22
C SER A 246 21.47 4.95 -1.10
N GLU A 247 20.83 5.93 -0.46
CA GLU A 247 20.39 7.14 -1.15
C GLU A 247 21.54 7.78 -1.94
N GLN A 248 22.74 7.87 -1.34
CA GLN A 248 23.90 8.47 -1.98
C GLN A 248 24.42 7.60 -3.13
N ASP A 249 24.49 6.28 -2.97
CA ASP A 249 24.97 5.37 -4.01
C ASP A 249 24.05 5.41 -5.25
N ILE A 250 22.73 5.46 -5.04
CA ILE A 250 21.76 5.54 -6.13
C ILE A 250 21.82 6.91 -6.83
N ILE A 251 21.98 8.00 -6.07
CA ILE A 251 22.22 9.33 -6.64
C ILE A 251 23.51 9.35 -7.45
N ASP A 252 24.58 8.75 -6.94
CA ASP A 252 25.89 8.70 -7.59
C ASP A 252 25.88 7.84 -8.85
N MET A 253 25.22 6.69 -8.82
CA MET A 253 24.97 5.83 -9.99
C MET A 253 24.23 6.59 -11.10
N CYS A 254 23.38 7.55 -10.72
CA CYS A 254 22.59 8.35 -11.64
C CYS A 254 23.22 9.69 -12.00
N ARG A 255 24.41 10.03 -11.48
CA ARG A 255 25.00 11.37 -11.56
C ARG A 255 25.23 11.85 -13.00
N GLU A 256 25.58 10.93 -13.91
CA GLU A 256 25.85 11.24 -15.32
C GLU A 256 24.59 11.30 -16.20
N ARG A 257 23.41 10.98 -15.66
CA ARG A 257 22.16 11.05 -16.41
C ARG A 257 21.80 12.52 -16.69
N GLU A 258 21.22 12.76 -17.86
CA GLU A 258 20.70 14.09 -18.24
C GLU A 258 19.66 14.63 -17.23
N ARG A 259 18.96 13.73 -16.53
CA ARG A 259 17.92 14.08 -15.55
C ARG A 259 18.19 13.39 -14.23
N GLY A 260 18.14 14.19 -13.16
CA GLY A 260 18.17 13.70 -11.79
C GLY A 260 16.97 12.79 -11.47
N ILE A 261 17.07 12.08 -10.36
CA ILE A 261 16.11 11.06 -9.94
C ILE A 261 15.22 11.58 -8.80
N ILE A 262 14.14 10.85 -8.54
CA ILE A 262 13.35 11.03 -7.32
C ILE A 262 13.52 9.75 -6.53
N TYR A 263 14.06 9.88 -5.33
CA TYR A 263 14.27 8.77 -4.41
C TYR A 263 13.22 8.89 -3.28
N ALA A 264 12.23 8.00 -3.33
CA ALA A 264 11.15 7.99 -2.34
C ALA A 264 11.39 6.86 -1.36
N ARG A 265 11.27 7.16 -0.06
CA ARG A 265 11.37 6.15 1.00
C ARG A 265 10.18 6.23 1.93
N GLU A 266 9.75 5.07 2.41
CA GLU A 266 8.69 4.92 3.40
C GLU A 266 9.27 4.29 4.68
N ASN A 267 8.84 4.77 5.85
CA ASN A 267 9.24 4.23 7.14
C ASN A 267 8.13 4.42 8.18
N CYS A 268 7.78 3.34 8.87
CA CYS A 268 6.72 3.31 9.89
C CYS A 268 6.97 4.23 11.11
N TYR A 269 8.23 4.48 11.47
CA TYR A 269 8.63 5.25 12.67
C TYR A 269 9.36 6.57 12.34
N GLY A 270 9.49 6.90 11.05
CA GLY A 270 10.26 8.05 10.58
C GLY A 270 11.78 7.83 10.57
N TRP A 271 12.53 8.83 10.16
CA TRP A 271 13.98 8.72 9.90
C TRP A 271 14.87 9.15 11.07
N GLN A 272 14.25 9.60 12.17
CA GLN A 272 14.94 10.15 13.32
C GLN A 272 14.44 9.51 14.63
N GLY A 273 15.28 9.52 15.66
CA GLY A 273 14.94 9.00 16.98
C GLY A 273 15.21 7.50 17.17
N PRO A 274 14.88 6.96 18.36
CA PRO A 274 15.31 5.62 18.79
C PRO A 274 14.59 4.47 18.08
N TRP A 275 13.52 4.76 17.34
CA TRP A 275 12.70 3.77 16.65
C TRP A 275 12.84 3.78 15.13
N LYS A 276 13.61 4.73 14.56
CA LYS A 276 13.79 4.93 13.10
C LYS A 276 14.15 3.66 12.33
N ASP A 277 14.77 2.77 13.06
CA ASP A 277 15.36 1.56 12.59
C ASP A 277 14.26 0.46 12.53
N ARG A 278 13.25 0.45 13.42
CA ARG A 278 12.23 -0.62 13.59
C ARG A 278 11.43 -0.94 12.32
N SER A 279 11.16 -2.23 12.10
CA SER A 279 10.23 -2.69 11.07
C SER A 279 8.78 -2.47 11.52
N GLY A 280 7.90 -2.16 10.57
CA GLY A 280 6.50 -1.85 10.85
C GLY A 280 5.54 -2.49 9.86
N TRP A 281 4.29 -2.55 10.30
CA TRP A 281 3.08 -2.85 9.55
C TRP A 281 2.03 -1.86 10.04
N GLN A 282 0.96 -1.62 9.27
CA GLN A 282 -0.07 -0.67 9.71
C GLN A 282 -0.56 -0.93 11.14
N GLN A 283 -0.91 -2.18 11.49
CA GLN A 283 -1.49 -2.45 12.82
C GLN A 283 -0.51 -2.08 13.95
N ILE A 284 0.79 -2.20 13.68
CA ILE A 284 1.86 -1.82 14.61
C ILE A 284 1.91 -0.29 14.73
N SER A 285 1.84 0.43 13.61
CA SER A 285 1.75 1.89 13.57
C SER A 285 0.54 2.40 14.36
N ASP A 286 -0.64 1.81 14.10
CA ASP A 286 -1.90 2.16 14.74
C ASP A 286 -1.82 1.94 16.26
N ALA A 287 -1.24 0.82 16.70
CA ALA A 287 -1.03 0.55 18.12
C ALA A 287 -0.02 1.52 18.76
N ASN A 288 1.09 1.82 18.09
CA ASN A 288 2.16 2.69 18.60
C ASN A 288 1.70 4.16 18.76
N CYS A 289 0.77 4.61 17.92
CA CYS A 289 0.27 5.99 17.91
C CYS A 289 -1.06 6.17 18.66
N GLY A 290 -1.51 5.16 19.42
CA GLY A 290 -2.73 5.24 20.24
C GLY A 290 -4.04 5.04 19.46
N VAL A 291 -3.98 4.80 18.15
CA VAL A 291 -5.16 4.59 17.29
C VAL A 291 -5.99 3.41 17.77
N SER A 292 -5.31 2.30 18.10
CA SER A 292 -5.97 1.09 18.60
C SER A 292 -6.62 1.30 19.96
N TYR A 293 -5.98 2.05 20.86
CA TYR A 293 -6.50 2.30 22.21
C TYR A 293 -7.77 3.14 22.17
N GLU A 294 -7.76 4.21 21.40
CA GLU A 294 -8.94 5.07 21.25
C GLU A 294 -10.08 4.36 20.49
N PHE A 295 -9.78 3.45 19.56
CA PHE A 295 -10.83 2.65 18.93
C PHE A 295 -11.53 1.73 19.95
N GLY A 296 -10.77 1.07 20.82
CA GLY A 296 -11.34 0.26 21.91
C GLY A 296 -12.17 1.08 22.91
N ARG A 297 -11.66 2.24 23.34
CA ARG A 297 -12.38 3.20 24.20
C ARG A 297 -13.67 3.70 23.59
N ALA A 298 -13.65 3.98 22.29
CA ALA A 298 -14.83 4.44 21.58
C ALA A 298 -15.98 3.42 21.59
N MET A 299 -15.67 2.12 21.67
CA MET A 299 -16.66 1.04 21.83
C MET A 299 -17.00 0.72 23.29
N GLY A 300 -16.42 1.45 24.26
CA GLY A 300 -16.68 1.28 25.69
C GLY A 300 -15.73 0.34 26.43
N ASN A 301 -14.60 -0.05 25.83
CA ASN A 301 -13.59 -0.88 26.51
C ASN A 301 -12.37 -0.04 26.93
N ASP A 302 -11.74 -0.36 28.07
CA ASP A 302 -10.41 0.18 28.43
C ASP A 302 -9.29 -0.76 28.00
N GLU A 303 -9.24 -1.06 26.70
CA GLU A 303 -8.21 -1.89 26.08
C GLU A 303 -8.04 -1.50 24.61
N PRO A 304 -6.89 -1.78 23.97
CA PRO A 304 -6.71 -1.51 22.56
C PRO A 304 -7.44 -2.52 21.67
N VAL A 305 -7.96 -2.05 20.55
CA VAL A 305 -8.54 -2.90 19.50
C VAL A 305 -7.97 -2.48 18.16
N THR A 306 -7.56 -3.43 17.34
CA THR A 306 -7.04 -3.17 15.99
C THR A 306 -8.11 -2.53 15.10
N PRO A 307 -7.85 -1.35 14.50
CA PRO A 307 -8.71 -0.77 13.48
C PRO A 307 -8.90 -1.70 12.28
N VAL A 308 -10.13 -1.79 11.77
CA VAL A 308 -10.48 -2.86 10.81
C VAL A 308 -10.01 -2.59 9.38
N PHE A 309 -9.94 -1.32 8.95
CA PHE A 309 -9.55 -0.99 7.58
C PHE A 309 -8.12 -0.47 7.51
N PRO A 310 -7.37 -0.80 6.44
CA PRO A 310 -5.98 -0.42 6.27
C PRO A 310 -5.77 1.08 5.95
N ASN A 311 -6.33 1.99 6.76
CA ASN A 311 -6.24 3.43 6.50
C ASN A 311 -4.81 3.96 6.43
N SER A 312 -3.95 3.55 7.36
CA SER A 312 -2.58 4.04 7.45
C SER A 312 -1.76 3.62 6.23
N ASP A 313 -1.89 2.38 5.75
CA ASP A 313 -1.20 1.91 4.53
C ASP A 313 -1.64 2.73 3.30
N TYR A 314 -2.95 2.90 3.09
CA TYR A 314 -3.48 3.61 1.94
C TYR A 314 -3.18 5.12 1.98
N CYS A 315 -3.32 5.76 3.15
CA CYS A 315 -2.97 7.17 3.32
C CYS A 315 -1.46 7.41 3.13
N THR A 316 -0.62 6.49 3.62
CA THR A 316 0.84 6.53 3.42
C THR A 316 1.18 6.42 1.92
N GLY A 317 0.51 5.55 1.18
CA GLY A 317 0.67 5.46 -0.27
C GLY A 317 0.31 6.75 -1.00
N VAL A 318 -0.82 7.38 -0.66
CA VAL A 318 -1.23 8.67 -1.27
C VAL A 318 -0.28 9.79 -0.88
N ALA A 319 0.18 9.84 0.38
CA ALA A 319 1.17 10.81 0.82
C ALA A 319 2.49 10.67 0.05
N GLY A 320 2.95 9.43 -0.18
CA GLY A 320 4.11 9.14 -1.03
C GLY A 320 3.94 9.62 -2.47
N ILE A 321 2.77 9.38 -3.08
CA ILE A 321 2.44 9.91 -4.42
C ILE A 321 2.48 11.43 -4.43
N CYS A 322 1.87 12.10 -3.45
CA CYS A 322 1.91 13.56 -3.35
C CYS A 322 3.34 14.09 -3.22
N GLY A 323 4.18 13.44 -2.40
CA GLY A 323 5.58 13.80 -2.27
C GLY A 323 6.37 13.62 -3.59
N ILE A 324 6.12 12.53 -4.32
CA ILE A 324 6.73 12.29 -5.64
C ILE A 324 6.25 13.32 -6.66
N LEU A 325 4.95 13.64 -6.72
CA LEU A 325 4.41 14.64 -7.64
C LEU A 325 4.98 16.04 -7.34
N SER A 326 5.11 16.40 -6.05
CA SER A 326 5.76 17.63 -5.63
C SER A 326 7.24 17.68 -6.06
N ALA A 327 7.97 16.59 -5.85
CA ALA A 327 9.35 16.47 -6.32
C ALA A 327 9.47 16.53 -7.85
N LEU A 328 8.51 15.95 -8.60
CA LEU A 328 8.46 16.04 -10.06
C LEU A 328 8.26 17.47 -10.54
N ILE A 329 7.36 18.23 -9.89
CA ILE A 329 7.13 19.65 -10.19
C ILE A 329 8.42 20.44 -9.98
N ARG A 330 9.06 20.29 -8.80
CA ARG A 330 10.31 21.00 -8.47
C ARG A 330 11.46 20.62 -9.38
N ARG A 331 11.61 19.33 -9.70
CA ARG A 331 12.62 18.84 -10.66
C ARG A 331 12.39 19.43 -12.05
N GLY A 332 11.14 19.58 -12.47
CA GLY A 332 10.80 20.22 -13.74
C GLY A 332 11.20 21.71 -13.78
N GLU A 333 11.16 22.41 -12.66
CA GLU A 333 11.52 23.84 -12.57
C GLU A 333 13.01 24.09 -12.38
N SER A 334 13.64 23.32 -11.47
CA SER A 334 14.98 23.62 -10.95
C SER A 334 16.01 22.53 -11.26
N GLY A 335 15.62 21.44 -11.92
CA GLY A 335 16.48 20.27 -12.07
C GLY A 335 16.79 19.59 -10.74
N GLY A 336 17.84 18.75 -10.72
CA GLY A 336 18.35 18.08 -9.52
C GLY A 336 17.67 16.75 -9.17
N SER A 337 18.10 16.17 -8.04
CA SER A 337 17.53 14.98 -7.44
C SER A 337 16.85 15.34 -6.12
N TYR A 338 15.77 14.63 -5.77
CA TYR A 338 14.97 14.93 -4.58
C TYR A 338 14.71 13.67 -3.78
N THR A 339 14.73 13.83 -2.46
CA THR A 339 14.34 12.80 -1.49
C THR A 339 13.04 13.19 -0.83
N VAL A 340 12.15 12.22 -0.69
CA VAL A 340 10.80 12.40 -0.16
C VAL A 340 10.61 11.49 1.04
N ASP A 341 10.34 12.10 2.19
CA ASP A 341 10.02 11.48 3.46
C ASP A 341 8.65 12.00 3.96
N TRP A 342 7.81 11.15 4.56
CA TRP A 342 6.49 11.57 5.05
C TRP A 342 6.05 10.85 6.33
N LEU A 343 5.17 11.50 7.10
CA LEU A 343 4.52 10.96 8.30
C LEU A 343 3.10 11.54 8.43
N VAL A 344 2.10 10.70 8.69
CA VAL A 344 0.71 11.15 8.89
C VAL A 344 0.51 11.55 10.35
N ASN A 345 0.27 12.85 10.62
CA ASN A 345 0.13 13.37 11.99
C ASN A 345 -1.28 13.93 12.30
N SER A 346 -2.16 14.09 11.31
CA SER A 346 -3.32 14.96 11.48
C SER A 346 -4.60 14.40 10.87
N VAL A 347 -5.25 13.46 11.56
CA VAL A 347 -6.70 13.27 11.55
C VAL A 347 -7.16 12.71 12.90
N GLY A 348 -8.05 13.44 13.58
CA GLY A 348 -8.60 13.05 14.88
C GLY A 348 -9.87 12.19 14.78
N THR A 349 -10.42 11.82 15.93
CA THR A 349 -11.71 11.13 16.03
C THR A 349 -12.89 12.05 15.66
N TYR A 350 -14.05 11.45 15.39
CA TYR A 350 -15.32 12.18 15.25
C TYR A 350 -15.71 12.85 16.57
N PRO A 351 -16.46 13.96 16.53
CA PRO A 351 -17.15 14.47 17.72
C PRO A 351 -18.03 13.36 18.35
N ASP A 352 -18.11 13.33 19.68
CA ASP A 352 -18.80 12.25 20.42
C ASP A 352 -20.21 11.97 19.91
N GLN A 353 -21.01 13.02 19.64
CA GLN A 353 -22.37 12.85 19.14
C GLN A 353 -22.41 12.15 17.77
N VAL A 354 -21.47 12.45 16.88
CA VAL A 354 -21.36 11.82 15.54
C VAL A 354 -20.95 10.37 15.68
N TRP A 355 -19.98 10.07 16.55
CA TRP A 355 -19.56 8.70 16.81
C TRP A 355 -20.68 7.87 17.45
N GLN A 356 -21.36 8.39 18.47
CA GLN A 356 -22.43 7.67 19.17
C GLN A 356 -23.60 7.34 18.24
N ASP A 357 -23.98 8.27 17.33
CA ASP A 357 -24.96 7.97 16.28
C ASP A 357 -24.48 6.82 15.38
N LEU A 358 -23.28 6.98 14.81
CA LEU A 358 -22.69 6.02 13.88
C LEU A 358 -22.58 4.61 14.49
N TRP A 359 -22.08 4.51 15.71
CA TRP A 359 -21.92 3.26 16.43
C TRP A 359 -23.29 2.60 16.70
N LYS A 360 -24.26 3.38 17.19
CA LYS A 360 -25.60 2.88 17.52
C LYS A 360 -26.36 2.36 16.29
N ARG A 361 -26.37 3.10 15.18
CA ARG A 361 -27.05 2.65 13.95
C ARG A 361 -26.36 1.48 13.27
N ASN A 362 -25.09 1.23 13.61
CA ASN A 362 -24.34 0.06 13.20
C ASN A 362 -24.40 -1.10 14.21
N GLY A 363 -25.34 -1.06 15.14
CA GLY A 363 -25.63 -2.17 16.06
C GLY A 363 -24.72 -2.23 17.28
N SER A 364 -23.96 -1.16 17.56
CA SER A 364 -23.12 -1.02 18.76
C SER A 364 -22.17 -2.21 18.97
N SER A 365 -21.55 -2.67 17.89
CA SER A 365 -20.59 -3.78 17.96
C SER A 365 -19.40 -3.43 18.86
N VAL A 366 -18.95 -4.40 19.64
CA VAL A 366 -17.79 -4.29 20.52
C VAL A 366 -16.83 -5.42 20.16
N PHE A 367 -15.60 -5.03 19.82
CA PHE A 367 -14.50 -5.94 19.52
C PHE A 367 -13.49 -5.92 20.67
N ARG A 368 -12.65 -6.96 20.74
CA ARG A 368 -11.66 -7.16 21.81
C ARG A 368 -10.23 -7.14 21.28
N TYR A 369 -9.26 -6.89 22.16
CA TYR A 369 -7.84 -6.80 21.79
C TYR A 369 -7.28 -8.07 21.11
N PHE A 370 -7.88 -9.23 21.37
CA PHE A 370 -7.47 -10.52 20.81
C PHE A 370 -8.22 -10.91 19.52
N ASP A 371 -9.20 -10.11 19.08
CA ASP A 371 -9.95 -10.41 17.86
C ASP A 371 -9.05 -10.20 16.62
N PRO A 372 -8.80 -11.25 15.82
CA PRO A 372 -7.92 -11.13 14.67
C PRO A 372 -8.66 -10.49 13.49
N MET A 373 -7.90 -9.96 12.52
CA MET A 373 -8.47 -9.32 11.30
C MET A 373 -9.42 -10.25 10.53
N GLN A 374 -9.15 -11.56 10.53
CA GLN A 374 -9.98 -12.59 9.91
C GLN A 374 -11.39 -12.66 10.54
N THR A 375 -11.54 -12.17 11.77
CA THR A 375 -12.83 -12.02 12.47
C THR A 375 -13.40 -10.61 12.30
N LEU A 376 -12.55 -9.58 12.44
CA LEU A 376 -12.98 -8.17 12.38
C LEU A 376 -13.49 -7.77 10.99
N VAL A 377 -12.75 -8.11 9.93
CA VAL A 377 -13.05 -7.66 8.55
C VAL A 377 -14.41 -8.18 8.07
N PRO A 378 -14.72 -9.50 8.11
CA PRO A 378 -16.01 -9.98 7.62
C PRO A 378 -17.20 -9.42 8.40
N LYS A 379 -17.10 -9.32 9.73
CA LYS A 379 -18.16 -8.75 10.58
C LYS A 379 -18.42 -7.28 10.23
N THR A 380 -17.36 -6.47 10.15
CA THR A 380 -17.48 -5.05 9.83
C THR A 380 -18.00 -4.83 8.41
N LEU A 381 -17.52 -5.60 7.42
CA LEU A 381 -18.03 -5.51 6.04
C LEU A 381 -19.52 -5.89 5.97
N GLN A 382 -19.98 -6.90 6.71
CA GLN A 382 -21.41 -7.24 6.78
C GLN A 382 -22.25 -6.09 7.34
N ILE A 383 -21.77 -5.44 8.42
CA ILE A 383 -22.43 -4.27 9.02
C ILE A 383 -22.49 -3.12 8.02
N VAL A 384 -21.36 -2.81 7.36
CA VAL A 384 -21.26 -1.76 6.34
C VAL A 384 -22.19 -2.03 5.17
N MET A 385 -22.19 -3.25 4.61
CA MET A 385 -23.07 -3.61 3.49
C MET A 385 -24.54 -3.49 3.87
N LYS A 386 -24.91 -3.87 5.11
CA LYS A 386 -26.28 -3.78 5.60
C LYS A 386 -26.75 -2.33 5.81
N ASN A 387 -25.93 -1.50 6.46
CA ASN A 387 -26.37 -0.20 6.97
C ASN A 387 -25.92 1.00 6.10
N SER A 388 -24.93 0.79 5.23
CA SER A 388 -24.35 1.84 4.38
C SER A 388 -24.05 1.36 2.96
N GLY A 389 -24.52 0.16 2.59
CA GLY A 389 -24.32 -0.42 1.27
C GLY A 389 -24.83 0.47 0.13
N GLN A 390 -26.03 1.04 0.28
CA GLN A 390 -26.62 1.95 -0.73
C GLN A 390 -25.85 3.27 -0.88
N THR A 391 -25.14 3.70 0.17
CA THR A 391 -24.34 4.92 0.17
C THR A 391 -22.97 4.69 -0.43
N LEU A 392 -22.29 3.60 -0.02
CA LEU A 392 -20.90 3.33 -0.37
C LEU A 392 -20.73 2.46 -1.62
N PHE A 393 -21.65 1.56 -1.93
CA PHE A 393 -21.46 0.58 -3.02
C PHE A 393 -22.30 0.93 -4.26
N LYS A 394 -22.28 2.22 -4.64
CA LYS A 394 -22.96 2.69 -5.83
C LYS A 394 -22.24 2.20 -7.10
N PRO A 395 -22.95 1.77 -8.16
CA PRO A 395 -22.29 1.25 -9.37
C PRO A 395 -21.24 2.17 -9.97
N GLU A 396 -21.46 3.49 -9.95
CA GLU A 396 -20.53 4.49 -10.47
C GLU A 396 -19.24 4.65 -9.65
N PHE A 397 -19.14 4.02 -8.46
CA PHE A 397 -17.93 3.99 -7.65
C PHE A 397 -16.99 2.83 -8.02
N PHE A 398 -17.40 2.02 -9.00
CA PHE A 398 -16.61 0.91 -9.50
C PHE A 398 -16.27 1.10 -10.98
N HIS A 399 -15.07 0.66 -11.34
CA HIS A 399 -14.62 0.57 -12.71
C HIS A 399 -14.54 -0.90 -13.10
N GLN A 400 -15.31 -1.29 -14.10
CA GLN A 400 -15.20 -2.60 -14.76
C GLN A 400 -14.44 -2.43 -16.06
N TYR A 401 -13.39 -3.23 -16.24
CA TYR A 401 -12.58 -3.24 -17.45
C TYR A 401 -12.28 -4.67 -17.88
N SER A 402 -12.11 -4.86 -19.19
CA SER A 402 -11.75 -6.15 -19.74
C SER A 402 -10.25 -6.40 -19.55
N CYS A 403 -9.92 -7.50 -18.86
CA CYS A 403 -8.57 -8.01 -18.76
C CYS A 403 -8.35 -9.03 -19.88
N ARG A 404 -7.73 -8.56 -20.98
CA ARG A 404 -7.56 -9.37 -22.20
C ARG A 404 -6.71 -10.61 -21.95
N TYR A 405 -5.65 -10.48 -21.15
CA TYR A 405 -4.81 -11.62 -20.78
C TYR A 405 -5.60 -12.75 -20.10
N LEU A 406 -6.49 -12.42 -19.15
CA LEU A 406 -7.31 -13.41 -18.46
C LEU A 406 -8.56 -13.83 -19.26
N GLY A 407 -8.91 -13.09 -20.32
CA GLY A 407 -10.15 -13.27 -21.06
C GLY A 407 -11.40 -12.99 -20.21
N LYS A 408 -11.26 -12.16 -19.17
CA LYS A 408 -12.29 -11.90 -18.15
C LYS A 408 -12.37 -10.43 -17.80
N ASP A 409 -13.53 -10.02 -17.33
CA ASP A 409 -13.72 -8.67 -16.81
C ASP A 409 -13.28 -8.60 -15.34
N VAL A 410 -12.69 -7.48 -14.97
CA VAL A 410 -12.29 -7.17 -13.60
C VAL A 410 -13.02 -5.91 -13.16
N LYS A 411 -13.62 -5.96 -11.98
CA LYS A 411 -14.28 -4.83 -11.32
C LYS A 411 -13.50 -4.45 -10.07
N ILE A 412 -13.11 -3.18 -10.00
CA ILE A 412 -12.37 -2.59 -8.88
C ILE A 412 -13.00 -1.26 -8.48
N VAL A 413 -12.56 -0.68 -7.36
CA VAL A 413 -12.88 0.70 -7.00
C VAL A 413 -12.40 1.63 -8.12
N ALA A 414 -13.26 2.53 -8.57
CA ALA A 414 -12.89 3.51 -9.60
C ALA A 414 -11.87 4.52 -9.05
N PRO A 415 -11.11 5.21 -9.91
CA PRO A 415 -10.26 6.31 -9.48
C PRO A 415 -11.06 7.40 -8.73
N ILE A 416 -10.60 7.78 -7.54
CA ILE A 416 -11.35 8.73 -6.69
C ILE A 416 -11.48 10.11 -7.33
N LEU A 417 -10.44 10.57 -8.03
CA LEU A 417 -10.44 11.86 -8.72
C LEU A 417 -11.30 11.79 -9.96
N ARG A 418 -12.37 12.57 -10.00
CA ARG A 418 -13.29 12.66 -11.14
C ARG A 418 -13.09 13.97 -11.88
N PHE A 419 -13.11 13.90 -13.20
CA PHE A 419 -12.93 15.05 -14.09
C PHE A 419 -14.23 15.23 -14.89
N PRO A 420 -15.20 16.05 -14.42
CA PRO A 420 -16.55 16.11 -14.98
C PRO A 420 -16.60 16.47 -16.48
N ASN A 421 -15.62 17.25 -16.96
CA ASN A 421 -15.54 17.66 -18.36
C ASN A 421 -14.79 16.64 -19.24
N GLY A 422 -14.20 15.60 -18.65
CA GLY A 422 -13.44 14.57 -19.38
C GLY A 422 -12.03 14.97 -19.80
N ASP A 423 -11.47 16.06 -19.24
CA ASP A 423 -10.09 16.52 -19.53
C ASP A 423 -9.03 15.46 -19.25
N VAL A 424 -9.27 14.65 -18.22
CA VAL A 424 -8.45 13.50 -17.83
C VAL A 424 -9.36 12.29 -17.68
N LYS A 425 -8.91 11.14 -18.17
CA LYS A 425 -9.57 9.84 -18.01
C LYS A 425 -8.65 8.90 -17.21
N PRO A 426 -8.74 8.90 -15.87
CA PRO A 426 -7.94 8.00 -15.07
C PRO A 426 -8.36 6.54 -15.31
N GLY A 427 -7.40 5.63 -15.38
CA GLY A 427 -7.66 4.22 -15.59
C GLY A 427 -6.37 3.46 -15.90
N PHE A 428 -6.52 2.15 -16.15
CA PHE A 428 -5.42 1.30 -16.55
C PHE A 428 -5.42 1.14 -18.07
N ASN A 429 -4.29 1.40 -18.71
CA ASN A 429 -4.13 1.14 -20.15
C ASN A 429 -4.02 -0.36 -20.46
N VAL A 430 -3.53 -1.13 -19.49
CA VAL A 430 -3.26 -2.56 -19.62
C VAL A 430 -3.88 -3.29 -18.44
N GLY A 431 -4.52 -4.42 -18.71
CA GLY A 431 -5.17 -5.23 -17.68
C GLY A 431 -4.20 -5.93 -16.74
N THR A 432 -4.72 -6.51 -15.67
CA THR A 432 -3.92 -7.34 -14.75
C THR A 432 -3.40 -8.60 -15.44
N ARG A 433 -2.28 -9.14 -14.97
CA ARG A 433 -1.65 -10.35 -15.53
C ARG A 433 -1.13 -11.22 -14.39
N SER A 434 -1.00 -12.52 -14.66
CA SER A 434 -0.36 -13.42 -13.71
C SER A 434 1.17 -13.22 -13.69
N ASN A 435 1.82 -13.70 -12.64
CA ASN A 435 3.29 -13.68 -12.55
C ASN A 435 3.92 -14.38 -13.75
N GLY A 436 5.14 -13.99 -14.12
CA GLY A 436 5.94 -14.66 -15.17
C GLY A 436 5.42 -14.58 -16.61
N VAL A 437 4.37 -13.79 -16.84
CA VAL A 437 3.81 -13.54 -18.18
C VAL A 437 4.68 -12.61 -19.01
N ASP A 438 5.23 -11.59 -18.35
CA ASP A 438 6.06 -10.58 -18.99
C ASP A 438 7.54 -11.01 -19.02
N ALA A 439 8.22 -10.71 -20.12
CA ALA A 439 9.67 -10.71 -20.19
C ALA A 439 10.26 -9.73 -19.17
N THR A 440 11.46 -10.02 -18.67
CA THR A 440 12.15 -9.23 -17.64
C THR A 440 12.77 -7.96 -18.22
N ARG A 441 11.95 -7.12 -18.85
CA ARG A 441 12.33 -5.82 -19.43
C ARG A 441 11.16 -4.86 -19.41
N TRP A 442 11.46 -3.56 -19.45
CA TRP A 442 10.42 -2.56 -19.69
C TRP A 442 10.03 -2.53 -21.16
N PRO A 443 8.74 -2.44 -21.50
CA PRO A 443 8.32 -2.24 -22.87
C PRO A 443 8.61 -0.81 -23.32
N GLU A 444 8.93 -0.63 -24.59
CA GLU A 444 9.05 0.71 -25.19
C GLU A 444 7.69 1.41 -25.23
N ASP A 445 6.63 0.64 -25.51
CA ASP A 445 5.24 1.08 -25.45
C ASP A 445 4.58 0.58 -24.15
N PRO A 446 4.25 1.47 -23.19
CA PRO A 446 3.62 1.07 -21.94
C PRO A 446 2.18 0.56 -22.10
N SER A 447 1.58 0.66 -23.30
CA SER A 447 0.25 0.14 -23.61
C SER A 447 0.25 -1.32 -24.10
N VAL A 448 1.43 -1.94 -24.23
CA VAL A 448 1.53 -3.34 -24.66
C VAL A 448 0.86 -4.27 -23.64
N GLU A 449 0.03 -5.17 -24.15
CA GLU A 449 -0.74 -6.09 -23.29
C GLU A 449 0.15 -7.14 -22.62
N VAL A 450 1.18 -7.65 -23.28
CA VAL A 450 2.15 -8.60 -22.72
C VAL A 450 3.53 -8.20 -23.21
N VAL A 451 4.49 -8.05 -22.31
CA VAL A 451 5.88 -7.80 -22.68
C VAL A 451 6.51 -9.11 -23.13
N THR A 452 6.84 -9.24 -24.41
CA THR A 452 7.44 -10.46 -24.97
C THR A 452 8.95 -10.40 -25.11
#